data_AF-A0A3D5BYA9-F1
#
_entry.id   AF-A0A3D5BYA9-F1
#
_cell.length_a   1.000
_cell.length_b   1.000
_cell.length_c   1.000
_cell.angle_alpha   90.00
_cell.angle_beta   90.00
_cell.angle_gamma   90.00
#
_symmetry.space_group_name_H-M   'P 1'
#
loop_
_entity.id
_entity.type
_entity.pdbx_description
1 polymer ?
#
loop_
_entity_poly.entity_id
_entity_poly.type
_entity_poly.pdbx_seq_one_letter_code
_entity_poly.pdbx_strand_id
1 'polypeptide(L)'
;MSAVIDSAAPLTFFLTDGRVLQPDSWRIELDDFPLKPRNRDGIRLSDQITPSRCHKSPKLVHQCSEPRIPINHNLNEFRLRIHDATARKLRVNRDESGSLVEILRTDWPDIYNSDSREFAQTYFSTTPGGLSRDETEWHVHKHQEDRFVVAAGDILLALWDGRPDSPSTGTLDLLPMGESQPDDAQFSVLIPKQVHHGFMVTSDREAILLNSPTRLYDPNDEGRDPFADVGATFDDHTLFNWEEVRKALRS
;
A
#
# COMPACT_ATOMS: atom_id res chain seq x y z
N MET A 1 -36.31 37.03 -1.48
CA MET A 1 -36.70 36.58 -0.13
C MET A 1 -35.85 35.38 0.19
N SER A 2 -34.96 35.52 1.17
CA SER A 2 -34.07 34.46 1.67
C SER A 2 -34.86 33.37 2.37
N ALA A 3 -34.51 32.11 2.16
CA ALA A 3 -34.87 31.01 3.05
C ALA A 3 -33.65 30.70 3.93
N VAL A 4 -33.79 30.99 5.22
CA VAL A 4 -32.84 30.59 6.28
C VAL A 4 -33.26 29.18 6.71
N ILE A 5 -32.35 28.21 6.63
CA ILE A 5 -32.49 26.91 7.27
C ILE A 5 -31.71 27.01 8.58
N ASP A 6 -32.43 26.97 9.70
CA ASP A 6 -31.85 26.96 11.05
C ASP A 6 -31.25 25.58 11.34
N SER A 7 -29.95 25.54 11.63
CA SER A 7 -29.17 24.33 11.90
C SER A 7 -28.91 24.19 13.40
N ALA A 8 -29.86 23.62 14.14
CA ALA A 8 -29.60 23.16 15.51
C ALA A 8 -30.69 22.20 16.01
N ALA A 9 -30.62 20.92 15.61
CA ALA A 9 -31.22 19.84 16.38
C ALA A 9 -30.19 18.70 16.51
N PRO A 10 -29.77 18.32 17.73
CA PRO A 10 -28.82 17.23 17.89
C PRO A 10 -29.46 15.89 17.48
N LEU A 11 -28.70 15.07 16.75
CA LEU A 11 -29.06 13.70 16.40
C LEU A 11 -29.09 12.83 17.67
N THR A 12 -30.27 12.31 18.00
CA THR A 12 -30.45 11.35 19.10
C THR A 12 -30.19 9.93 18.60
N PHE A 13 -29.18 9.26 19.15
CA PHE A 13 -28.89 7.86 18.84
C PHE A 13 -29.51 6.93 19.90
N PHE A 14 -30.17 5.87 19.42
CA PHE A 14 -30.80 4.85 20.25
C PHE A 14 -30.00 3.55 20.17
N LEU A 15 -29.73 2.93 21.31
CA LEU A 15 -29.25 1.55 21.37
C LEU A 15 -30.38 0.58 21.03
N THR A 16 -30.04 -0.64 20.59
CA THR A 16 -31.02 -1.69 20.21
C THR A 16 -31.90 -2.17 21.38
N ASP A 17 -31.57 -1.79 22.60
CA ASP A 17 -32.36 -2.02 23.82
C ASP A 17 -33.21 -0.81 24.25
N GLY A 18 -33.27 0.25 23.43
CA GLY A 18 -34.15 1.41 23.63
C GLY A 18 -33.56 2.51 24.52
N ARG A 19 -32.31 2.42 24.97
CA ARG A 19 -31.65 3.48 25.74
C ARG A 19 -31.15 4.61 24.85
N VAL A 20 -31.29 5.85 25.34
CA VAL A 20 -30.86 7.08 24.67
C VAL A 20 -29.45 7.46 25.14
N LEU A 21 -28.52 7.66 24.21
CA LEU A 21 -27.16 8.10 24.52
C LEU A 21 -27.10 9.62 24.69
N GLN A 22 -26.57 10.11 25.82
CA GLN A 22 -26.35 11.53 26.06
C GLN A 22 -24.99 11.97 25.48
N PRO A 23 -24.84 13.20 24.94
CA PRO A 23 -23.69 13.57 24.12
C PRO A 23 -22.33 13.69 24.85
N ASP A 24 -22.32 13.72 26.19
CA ASP A 24 -21.17 14.25 26.95
C ASP A 24 -20.43 13.24 27.83
N SER A 25 -20.58 11.92 27.62
CA SER A 25 -19.91 10.89 28.44
C SER A 25 -19.02 9.95 27.64
N TRP A 26 -17.91 10.46 27.10
CA TRP A 26 -16.83 9.62 26.57
C TRP A 26 -15.90 9.18 27.72
N ARG A 27 -16.33 8.17 28.48
CA ARG A 27 -15.43 7.31 29.26
C ARG A 27 -15.73 5.87 28.86
N ILE A 28 -14.83 5.28 28.08
CA ILE A 28 -14.83 3.85 27.81
C ILE A 28 -14.02 3.20 28.93
N GLU A 29 -14.70 2.60 29.91
CA GLU A 29 -14.08 1.62 30.79
C GLU A 29 -13.96 0.32 29.99
N LEU A 30 -12.72 -0.04 29.63
CA LEU A 30 -12.38 -1.29 28.95
C LEU A 30 -12.28 -2.41 29.98
N ASP A 31 -13.41 -2.88 30.49
CA ASP A 31 -13.47 -4.13 31.25
C ASP A 31 -14.69 -4.92 30.78
N ASP A 32 -14.49 -5.75 29.75
CA ASP A 32 -15.15 -7.06 29.57
C ASP A 32 -14.79 -7.67 28.21
N PHE A 33 -13.55 -8.15 28.06
CA PHE A 33 -13.22 -9.16 27.07
C PHE A 33 -12.52 -10.34 27.77
N PRO A 34 -13.15 -11.52 27.86
CA PRO A 34 -12.51 -12.68 28.48
C PRO A 34 -11.41 -13.22 27.55
N LEU A 35 -10.15 -12.95 27.90
CA LEU A 35 -8.99 -13.59 27.29
C LEU A 35 -8.95 -15.08 27.70
N LYS A 36 -9.05 -15.99 26.73
CA LYS A 36 -8.75 -17.42 26.94
C LYS A 36 -7.24 -17.64 26.96
N PRO A 37 -6.68 -18.39 27.94
CA PRO A 37 -5.26 -18.74 27.95
C PRO A 37 -4.93 -19.77 26.85
N ARG A 38 -3.82 -19.57 26.13
CA ARG A 38 -3.19 -20.61 25.29
C ARG A 38 -2.22 -21.43 26.14
N ASN A 39 -2.36 -22.75 26.06
CA ASN A 39 -1.56 -23.71 26.80
C ASN A 39 -0.13 -23.80 26.24
N ARG A 40 0.85 -23.85 27.14
CA ARG A 40 2.26 -24.19 26.88
C ARG A 40 2.45 -25.66 27.19
N ASP A 41 2.73 -26.47 26.18
CA ASP A 41 3.41 -27.78 26.25
C ASP A 41 4.03 -27.96 24.83
N GLY A 42 5.30 -28.27 24.60
CA GLY A 42 6.21 -29.11 25.35
C GLY A 42 6.42 -30.43 24.59
N ILE A 43 7.13 -30.44 23.45
CA ILE A 43 7.59 -31.69 22.81
C ILE A 43 9.04 -31.54 22.32
N ARG A 44 9.93 -32.25 23.03
CA ARG A 44 11.26 -32.66 22.59
C ARG A 44 11.11 -33.98 21.83
N LEU A 45 11.68 -34.11 20.64
CA LEU A 45 12.09 -35.41 20.10
C LEU A 45 13.44 -35.25 19.38
N SER A 46 14.42 -35.98 19.90
CA SER A 46 15.66 -36.36 19.24
C SER A 46 15.36 -37.44 18.19
N ASP A 47 16.14 -37.50 17.11
CA ASP A 47 17.03 -38.65 16.86
C ASP A 47 17.74 -38.52 15.51
N GLN A 48 18.94 -39.10 15.51
CA GLN A 48 19.96 -39.02 14.48
C GLN A 48 19.64 -39.92 13.29
N ILE A 49 19.91 -39.45 12.07
CA ILE A 49 20.16 -40.31 10.90
C ILE A 49 21.36 -39.76 10.12
N THR A 50 22.27 -40.68 9.81
CA THR A 50 23.62 -40.51 9.23
C THR A 50 23.63 -40.08 7.76
N PRO A 51 24.74 -39.48 7.25
CA PRO A 51 24.82 -39.07 5.86
C PRO A 51 25.35 -40.19 4.97
N SER A 52 24.58 -40.58 3.95
CA SER A 52 25.04 -41.43 2.86
C SER A 52 25.46 -40.59 1.65
N ARG A 53 26.69 -40.84 1.18
CA ARG A 53 27.30 -40.25 -0.02
C ARG A 53 26.46 -40.52 -1.27
N CYS A 54 26.20 -39.49 -2.06
CA CYS A 54 25.74 -39.63 -3.45
C CYS A 54 26.69 -38.86 -4.38
N HIS A 55 27.37 -39.59 -5.28
CA HIS A 55 28.18 -39.03 -6.35
C HIS A 55 27.27 -38.52 -7.47
N LYS A 56 27.47 -37.30 -7.97
CA LYS A 56 26.91 -36.85 -9.26
C LYS A 56 27.95 -36.07 -10.06
N SER A 57 28.20 -36.56 -11.26
CA SER A 57 29.00 -35.95 -12.34
C SER A 57 28.41 -34.60 -12.80
N PRO A 58 29.20 -33.69 -13.39
CA PRO A 58 28.74 -32.36 -13.75
C PRO A 58 27.88 -32.41 -15.01
N LYS A 59 26.60 -32.01 -14.90
CA LYS A 59 25.80 -31.65 -16.07
C LYS A 59 26.00 -30.16 -16.32
N LEU A 60 26.46 -29.82 -17.53
CA LEU A 60 26.44 -28.45 -18.03
C LEU A 60 25.01 -27.91 -17.92
N VAL A 61 24.83 -26.90 -17.09
CA VAL A 61 23.60 -26.11 -17.03
C VAL A 61 23.79 -24.99 -18.04
N HIS A 62 23.07 -25.07 -19.16
CA HIS A 62 22.80 -23.88 -19.95
C HIS A 62 21.98 -22.94 -19.06
N GLN A 63 22.64 -21.90 -18.56
CA GLN A 63 22.03 -20.87 -17.75
C GLN A 63 21.21 -19.98 -18.68
N CYS A 64 19.95 -20.37 -18.95
CA CYS A 64 18.95 -19.39 -19.35
C CYS A 64 18.75 -18.49 -18.13
N SER A 65 19.30 -17.28 -18.16
CA SER A 65 19.00 -16.26 -17.17
C SER A 65 17.53 -15.87 -17.34
N GLU A 66 16.68 -16.30 -16.41
CA GLU A 66 15.31 -15.81 -16.33
C GLU A 66 15.33 -14.28 -16.20
N PRO A 67 14.40 -13.56 -16.86
CA PRO A 67 14.28 -12.12 -16.69
C PRO A 67 13.88 -11.85 -15.24
N ARG A 68 14.84 -11.35 -14.46
CA ARG A 68 14.60 -10.92 -13.08
C ARG A 68 13.88 -9.59 -13.16
N ILE A 69 12.56 -9.61 -12.94
CA ILE A 69 11.77 -8.40 -12.66
C ILE A 69 12.54 -7.63 -11.57
N PRO A 70 13.00 -6.40 -11.83
CA PRO A 70 13.85 -5.68 -10.90
C PRO A 70 13.00 -5.10 -9.77
N ILE A 71 12.62 -5.92 -8.80
CA ILE A 71 12.10 -5.41 -7.53
C ILE A 71 13.30 -4.81 -6.80
N ASN A 72 13.29 -3.50 -6.58
CA ASN A 72 14.39 -2.86 -5.90
C ASN A 72 14.35 -3.21 -4.40
N HIS A 73 15.35 -3.98 -3.95
CA HIS A 73 15.49 -4.36 -2.55
C HIS A 73 16.33 -3.37 -1.73
N ASN A 74 17.01 -2.42 -2.37
CA ASN A 74 17.77 -1.36 -1.68
C ASN A 74 16.94 -0.07 -1.58
N LEU A 75 15.97 -0.08 -0.67
CA LEU A 75 15.07 1.05 -0.45
C LEU A 75 15.79 2.32 0.02
N ASN A 76 17.01 2.22 0.53
CA ASN A 76 17.75 3.39 0.98
C ASN A 76 18.21 4.29 -0.17
N GLU A 77 18.51 3.68 -1.32
CA GLU A 77 18.91 4.36 -2.56
C GLU A 77 17.74 4.48 -3.55
N PHE A 78 16.63 3.78 -3.30
CA PHE A 78 15.47 3.80 -4.18
C PHE A 78 14.96 5.22 -4.44
N ARG A 79 14.73 5.50 -5.72
CA ARG A 79 14.01 6.68 -6.20
C ARG A 79 13.06 6.21 -7.28
N LEU A 80 11.86 6.78 -7.29
CA LEU A 80 10.95 6.61 -8.41
C LEU A 80 11.59 7.21 -9.66
N ARG A 81 11.50 6.47 -10.77
CA ARG A 81 11.93 6.86 -12.11
C ARG A 81 10.86 7.70 -12.80
N ILE A 82 9.60 7.55 -12.40
CA ILE A 82 8.45 8.27 -12.97
C ILE A 82 8.52 9.78 -12.62
N HIS A 83 8.48 10.61 -13.65
CA HIS A 83 8.47 12.06 -13.58
C HIS A 83 7.31 12.57 -12.72
N ASP A 84 7.58 13.54 -11.85
CA ASP A 84 6.68 14.11 -10.82
C ASP A 84 6.26 13.16 -9.69
N ALA A 85 6.46 11.84 -9.81
CA ALA A 85 6.19 10.93 -8.71
C ALA A 85 7.27 11.06 -7.63
N THR A 86 6.85 11.04 -6.36
CA THR A 86 7.77 11.24 -5.22
C THR A 86 7.55 10.17 -4.17
N ALA A 87 8.63 9.52 -3.73
CA ALA A 87 8.62 8.64 -2.56
C ALA A 87 9.35 9.34 -1.40
N ARG A 88 8.59 10.03 -0.56
CA ARG A 88 9.12 10.69 0.63
C ARG A 88 9.40 9.65 1.71
N LYS A 89 10.66 9.55 2.15
CA LYS A 89 11.02 8.73 3.32
C LYS A 89 10.32 9.27 4.56
N LEU A 90 9.70 8.36 5.30
CA LEU A 90 9.10 8.60 6.59
C LEU A 90 10.04 8.13 7.70
N ARG A 91 9.89 8.73 8.87
CA ARG A 91 10.60 8.30 10.08
C ARG A 91 9.62 7.56 10.98
N VAL A 92 9.93 6.30 11.27
CA VAL A 92 9.20 5.53 12.28
C VAL A 92 9.82 5.80 13.65
N ASN A 93 9.04 6.38 14.56
CA ASN A 93 9.46 6.65 15.93
C ASN A 93 8.91 5.55 16.84
N ARG A 94 9.74 4.56 17.20
CA ARG A 94 9.33 3.46 18.07
C ARG A 94 9.75 3.68 19.52
N ASP A 95 8.87 3.30 20.43
CA ASP A 95 9.15 3.19 21.86
C ASP A 95 8.37 2.00 22.47
N GLU A 96 8.35 1.89 23.80
CA GLU A 96 7.66 0.80 24.50
C GLU A 96 6.12 0.83 24.32
N SER A 97 5.54 1.97 23.92
CA SER A 97 4.11 2.14 23.71
C SER A 97 3.65 1.83 22.28
N GLY A 98 4.59 1.70 21.34
CA GLY A 98 4.31 1.36 19.94
C GLY A 98 5.15 2.18 18.97
N SER A 99 4.51 2.70 17.92
CA SER A 99 5.18 3.50 16.90
C SER A 99 4.35 4.71 16.48
N LEU A 100 5.01 5.85 16.31
CA LEU A 100 4.43 7.07 15.74
C LEU A 100 5.11 7.38 14.40
N VAL A 101 4.30 7.56 13.36
CA VAL A 101 4.75 7.95 12.02
C VAL A 101 3.93 9.15 11.57
N GLU A 102 4.59 10.25 11.22
CA GLU A 102 3.95 11.37 10.53
C GLU A 102 3.81 11.01 9.06
N ILE A 103 2.61 11.18 8.48
CA ILE A 103 2.30 10.63 7.14
C ILE A 103 2.03 11.70 6.06
N LEU A 104 1.65 12.90 6.49
CA LEU A 104 1.47 14.08 5.65
C LEU A 104 1.63 15.33 6.51
N ARG A 105 2.47 16.28 6.06
CA ARG A 105 2.66 17.57 6.72
C ARG A 105 2.66 18.69 5.70
N THR A 106 2.20 19.86 6.10
CA THR A 106 2.09 21.03 5.22
C THR A 106 3.44 21.66 4.89
N ASP A 107 4.49 21.33 5.64
CA ASP A 107 5.86 21.78 5.44
C ASP A 107 6.72 20.78 4.62
N TRP A 108 6.09 19.81 3.95
CA TRP A 108 6.74 18.85 3.07
C TRP A 108 6.52 19.21 1.59
N PRO A 109 7.36 20.10 1.01
CA PRO A 109 7.09 20.74 -0.29
C PRO A 109 7.18 19.80 -1.51
N ASP A 110 7.77 18.62 -1.33
CA ASP A 110 7.87 17.57 -2.34
C ASP A 110 6.54 16.83 -2.56
N ILE A 111 5.69 16.74 -1.53
CA ILE A 111 4.39 16.04 -1.60
C ILE A 111 3.17 16.90 -1.25
N TYR A 112 3.38 18.10 -0.70
CA TYR A 112 2.33 19.06 -0.34
C TYR A 112 2.66 20.47 -0.84
N ASN A 113 1.65 21.18 -1.36
CA ASN A 113 1.74 22.58 -1.77
C ASN A 113 0.36 23.23 -1.59
N SER A 114 0.26 24.36 -0.88
CA SER A 114 -1.03 25.02 -0.62
C SER A 114 -1.72 25.58 -1.86
N ASP A 115 -0.97 25.88 -2.92
CA ASP A 115 -1.50 26.52 -4.12
C ASP A 115 -2.01 25.49 -5.14
N SER A 116 -1.41 24.29 -5.16
CA SER A 116 -1.68 23.30 -6.20
C SER A 116 -1.91 21.86 -5.73
N ARG A 117 -1.63 21.55 -4.46
CA ARG A 117 -1.56 20.16 -3.95
C ARG A 117 -2.02 20.04 -2.49
N GLU A 118 -3.06 20.77 -2.10
CA GLU A 118 -3.72 20.53 -0.81
C GLU A 118 -4.37 19.15 -0.77
N PHE A 119 -4.63 18.61 0.41
CA PHE A 119 -5.45 17.39 0.54
C PHE A 119 -6.92 17.80 0.70
N ALA A 120 -7.83 17.07 0.04
CA ALA A 120 -9.27 17.34 0.12
C ALA A 120 -9.99 16.32 1.01
N GLN A 121 -9.47 15.11 1.10
CA GLN A 121 -9.99 14.03 1.94
C GLN A 121 -8.85 13.12 2.39
N THR A 122 -9.13 12.30 3.39
CA THR A 122 -8.27 11.18 3.75
C THR A 122 -9.14 9.97 4.03
N TYR A 123 -8.68 8.79 3.62
CA TYR A 123 -9.35 7.54 3.90
C TYR A 123 -8.32 6.46 4.14
N PHE A 124 -8.76 5.36 4.73
CA PHE A 124 -7.99 4.12 4.74
C PHE A 124 -8.79 3.03 4.07
N SER A 125 -8.08 1.99 3.67
CA SER A 125 -8.68 0.81 3.08
C SER A 125 -7.90 -0.41 3.54
N THR A 126 -8.62 -1.52 3.66
CA THR A 126 -8.05 -2.80 4.07
C THR A 126 -8.12 -3.76 2.90
N THR A 127 -7.03 -4.45 2.59
CA THR A 127 -6.98 -5.50 1.57
C THR A 127 -6.42 -6.78 2.17
N PRO A 128 -7.08 -7.95 2.00
CA PRO A 128 -6.56 -9.23 2.47
C PRO A 128 -5.20 -9.60 1.88
N GLY A 129 -4.43 -10.42 2.61
CA GLY A 129 -3.13 -10.94 2.19
C GLY A 129 -3.17 -11.68 0.86
N GLY A 130 -2.17 -11.45 0.01
CA GLY A 130 -2.01 -12.10 -1.31
C GLY A 130 -2.95 -11.59 -2.42
N LEU A 131 -3.91 -10.74 -2.09
CA LEU A 131 -4.79 -10.10 -3.06
C LEU A 131 -4.17 -8.83 -3.63
N SER A 132 -4.37 -8.61 -4.91
CA SER A 132 -4.17 -7.29 -5.50
C SER A 132 -5.49 -6.53 -5.53
N ARG A 133 -5.40 -5.21 -5.35
CA ARG A 133 -6.54 -4.35 -5.64
C ARG A 133 -6.53 -4.09 -7.14
N ASP A 134 -7.65 -4.44 -7.77
CA ASP A 134 -7.83 -4.45 -9.23
C ASP A 134 -6.90 -5.49 -9.92
N GLU A 135 -7.38 -6.74 -9.95
CA GLU A 135 -6.57 -7.92 -10.35
C GLU A 135 -6.23 -7.97 -11.85
N THR A 136 -6.98 -7.25 -12.67
CA THR A 136 -6.85 -7.25 -14.14
C THR A 136 -6.81 -5.85 -14.74
N GLU A 137 -6.85 -4.82 -13.91
CA GLU A 137 -7.09 -3.43 -14.32
C GLU A 137 -6.17 -2.50 -13.55
N TRP A 138 -5.70 -1.45 -14.22
CA TRP A 138 -5.03 -0.34 -13.58
C TRP A 138 -6.05 0.64 -13.03
N HIS A 139 -5.77 1.16 -11.85
CA HIS A 139 -6.44 2.36 -11.35
C HIS A 139 -5.79 3.59 -11.97
N VAL A 140 -6.58 4.58 -12.38
CA VAL A 140 -6.05 5.89 -12.82
C VAL A 140 -7.03 7.01 -12.46
N HIS A 141 -6.50 8.19 -12.14
CA HIS A 141 -7.29 9.41 -11.95
C HIS A 141 -6.90 10.48 -12.96
N LYS A 142 -7.86 11.17 -13.58
CA LYS A 142 -7.56 12.22 -14.57
C LYS A 142 -7.07 13.52 -13.93
N HIS A 143 -7.53 13.82 -12.72
CA HIS A 143 -7.32 15.11 -12.07
C HIS A 143 -6.85 15.00 -10.62
N GLN A 144 -7.20 13.93 -9.90
CA GLN A 144 -6.72 13.66 -8.55
C GLN A 144 -5.24 13.21 -8.57
N GLU A 145 -4.48 13.69 -7.58
CA GLU A 145 -3.20 13.10 -7.19
C GLU A 145 -3.41 12.37 -5.85
N ASP A 146 -2.77 11.23 -5.69
CA ASP A 146 -2.86 10.41 -4.47
C ASP A 146 -1.59 10.49 -3.64
N ARG A 147 -1.72 10.20 -2.35
CA ARG A 147 -0.61 10.09 -1.41
C ARG A 147 -0.76 8.84 -0.57
N PHE A 148 -0.11 7.77 -0.99
CA PHE A 148 -0.22 6.46 -0.35
C PHE A 148 0.77 6.29 0.79
N VAL A 149 0.27 5.77 1.92
CA VAL A 149 1.06 5.30 3.06
C VAL A 149 0.47 3.99 3.55
N VAL A 150 1.31 3.05 3.98
CA VAL A 150 0.86 1.77 4.53
C VAL A 150 1.11 1.76 6.04
N ALA A 151 0.04 1.65 6.84
CA ALA A 151 0.15 1.65 8.30
C ALA A 151 0.25 0.25 8.93
N ALA A 152 -0.21 -0.79 8.22
CA ALA A 152 -0.12 -2.16 8.67
C ALA A 152 -0.03 -3.11 7.47
N GLY A 153 0.62 -4.26 7.66
CA GLY A 153 0.92 -5.20 6.58
C GLY A 153 1.91 -4.64 5.56
N ASP A 154 2.04 -5.34 4.44
CA ASP A 154 2.98 -4.99 3.37
C ASP A 154 2.31 -5.09 2.00
N ILE A 155 2.66 -4.16 1.12
CA ILE A 155 2.24 -4.15 -0.28
C ILE A 155 3.44 -4.00 -1.20
N LEU A 156 3.25 -4.42 -2.45
CA LEU A 156 4.02 -3.95 -3.59
C LEU A 156 3.16 -2.96 -4.38
N LEU A 157 3.55 -1.68 -4.36
CA LEU A 157 2.94 -0.63 -5.17
C LEU A 157 3.54 -0.67 -6.58
N ALA A 158 2.68 -0.76 -7.59
CA ALA A 158 3.05 -0.64 -8.99
C ALA A 158 2.56 0.71 -9.54
N LEU A 159 3.45 1.43 -10.22
CA LEU A 159 3.16 2.69 -10.89
C LEU A 159 3.63 2.59 -12.33
N TRP A 160 2.80 2.99 -13.29
CA TRP A 160 3.17 3.04 -14.71
C TRP A 160 2.82 4.39 -15.32
N ASP A 161 3.79 4.98 -16.01
CA ASP A 161 3.63 6.29 -16.64
C ASP A 161 3.16 6.17 -18.10
N GLY A 162 1.84 6.20 -18.29
CA GLY A 162 1.21 6.18 -19.61
C GLY A 162 1.05 7.55 -20.28
N ARG A 163 1.50 8.63 -19.64
CA ARG A 163 1.24 10.00 -20.11
C ARG A 163 2.05 10.25 -21.39
N PRO A 164 1.44 10.57 -22.55
CA PRO A 164 2.17 10.67 -23.83
C PRO A 164 3.28 11.73 -23.87
N ASP A 165 3.11 12.82 -23.11
CA ASP A 165 4.04 13.95 -23.08
C ASP A 165 5.05 13.87 -21.91
N SER A 166 5.07 12.76 -21.17
CA SER A 166 5.95 12.61 -20.01
C SER A 166 7.39 12.29 -20.43
N PRO A 167 8.42 12.87 -19.78
CA PRO A 167 9.81 12.46 -19.96
C PRO A 167 10.07 10.99 -19.57
N SER A 168 9.18 10.38 -18.79
CA SER A 168 9.26 8.99 -18.33
C SER A 168 8.16 8.09 -18.89
N THR A 169 7.52 8.45 -20.01
CA THR A 169 6.50 7.60 -20.65
C THR A 169 7.00 6.17 -20.84
N GLY A 170 6.16 5.20 -20.48
CA GLY A 170 6.46 3.77 -20.57
C GLY A 170 7.22 3.21 -19.37
N THR A 171 7.58 4.04 -18.38
CA THR A 171 8.31 3.60 -17.18
C THR A 171 7.37 2.93 -16.18
N LEU A 172 7.74 1.74 -15.70
CA LEU A 172 7.05 0.99 -14.65
C LEU A 172 7.91 0.94 -13.38
N ASP A 173 7.46 1.49 -12.26
CA ASP A 173 8.14 1.31 -10.97
C ASP A 173 7.37 0.35 -10.07
N LEU A 174 8.10 -0.53 -9.39
CA LEU A 174 7.60 -1.41 -8.34
C LEU A 174 8.27 -1.05 -7.02
N LEU A 175 7.48 -0.62 -6.05
CA LEU A 175 7.96 -0.15 -4.75
C LEU A 175 7.35 -0.99 -3.61
N PRO A 176 8.18 -1.77 -2.89
CA PRO A 176 7.76 -2.36 -1.62
C PRO A 176 7.44 -1.28 -0.59
N MET A 177 6.29 -1.37 0.07
CA MET A 177 5.85 -0.48 1.14
C MET A 177 5.21 -1.29 2.26
N GLY A 178 5.39 -0.88 3.52
CA GLY A 178 4.72 -1.55 4.63
C GLY A 178 5.49 -1.54 5.94
N GLU A 179 4.90 -2.22 6.92
CA GLU A 179 5.42 -2.27 8.29
C GLU A 179 6.73 -3.07 8.42
N SER A 180 7.01 -3.98 7.49
CA SER A 180 8.25 -4.78 7.47
C SER A 180 9.46 -4.02 6.95
N GLN A 181 9.24 -2.85 6.32
CA GLN A 181 10.34 -2.04 5.81
C GLN A 181 11.14 -1.41 6.97
N PRO A 182 12.44 -1.12 6.78
CA PRO A 182 13.24 -0.43 7.78
C PRO A 182 12.57 0.87 8.26
N ASP A 183 12.82 1.23 9.52
CA ASP A 183 12.21 2.40 10.17
C ASP A 183 12.55 3.76 9.50
N ASP A 184 13.57 3.79 8.65
CA ASP A 184 14.01 4.93 7.84
C ASP A 184 13.72 4.77 6.33
N ALA A 185 12.97 3.72 5.96
CA ALA A 185 12.62 3.36 4.59
C ALA A 185 11.14 2.99 4.43
N GLN A 186 10.26 3.48 5.31
CA GLN A 186 8.84 3.62 5.00
C GLN A 186 8.62 4.87 4.15
N PHE A 187 7.56 4.91 3.36
CA PHE A 187 7.33 5.97 2.38
C PHE A 187 5.92 6.54 2.41
N SER A 188 5.81 7.85 2.15
CA SER A 188 4.63 8.51 1.61
C SER A 188 4.85 8.74 0.13
N VAL A 189 4.03 8.11 -0.70
CA VAL A 189 4.21 8.11 -2.16
C VAL A 189 3.17 9.02 -2.80
N LEU A 190 3.63 10.13 -3.37
CA LEU A 190 2.84 10.98 -4.25
C LEU A 190 2.72 10.33 -5.63
N ILE A 191 1.49 10.03 -6.03
CA ILE A 191 1.14 9.49 -7.33
C ILE A 191 0.53 10.63 -8.16
N PRO A 192 1.20 11.08 -9.24
CA PRO A 192 0.67 12.12 -10.11
C PRO A 192 -0.62 11.68 -10.80
N LYS A 193 -1.48 12.64 -11.14
CA LYS A 193 -2.63 12.42 -12.02
C LYS A 193 -2.18 11.73 -13.32
N GLN A 194 -3.05 10.88 -13.86
CA GLN A 194 -2.87 10.12 -15.09
C GLN A 194 -1.73 9.10 -15.06
N VAL A 195 -1.11 8.85 -13.89
CA VAL A 195 -0.24 7.69 -13.68
C VAL A 195 -1.12 6.52 -13.28
N HIS A 196 -1.03 5.45 -14.05
CA HIS A 196 -1.69 4.18 -13.74
C HIS A 196 -1.03 3.58 -12.50
N HIS A 197 -1.83 3.14 -11.55
CA HIS A 197 -1.33 2.58 -10.30
C HIS A 197 -2.18 1.41 -9.82
N GLY A 198 -1.56 0.56 -9.03
CA GLY A 198 -2.20 -0.61 -8.43
C GLY A 198 -1.30 -1.19 -7.35
N PHE A 199 -1.83 -2.02 -6.48
CA PHE A 199 -1.00 -2.65 -5.46
C PHE A 199 -1.42 -4.08 -5.15
N MET A 200 -0.46 -4.89 -4.74
CA MET A 200 -0.67 -6.24 -4.22
C MET A 200 -0.24 -6.31 -2.77
N VAL A 201 -1.05 -6.92 -1.92
CA VAL A 201 -0.66 -7.23 -0.54
C VAL A 201 0.31 -8.40 -0.55
N THR A 202 1.54 -8.16 -0.10
CA THR A 202 2.63 -9.15 -0.06
C THR A 202 2.78 -9.80 1.31
N SER A 203 2.20 -9.22 2.36
CA SER A 203 2.12 -9.85 3.68
C SER A 203 1.04 -10.94 3.74
N ASP A 204 1.23 -11.93 4.62
CA ASP A 204 0.20 -12.96 4.90
C ASP A 204 -1.06 -12.36 5.54
N ARG A 205 -0.87 -11.29 6.34
CA ARG A 205 -1.96 -10.52 6.94
C ARG A 205 -2.47 -9.46 5.98
N GLU A 206 -3.66 -8.95 6.26
CA GLU A 206 -4.20 -7.79 5.55
C GLU A 206 -3.30 -6.56 5.68
N ALA A 207 -3.28 -5.73 4.63
CA ALA A 207 -2.63 -4.43 4.65
C ALA A 207 -3.66 -3.31 4.81
N ILE A 208 -3.27 -2.28 5.56
CA ILE A 208 -4.04 -1.04 5.73
C ILE A 208 -3.30 0.07 5.01
N LEU A 209 -3.86 0.49 3.86
CA LEU A 209 -3.36 1.60 3.07
C LEU A 209 -4.19 2.85 3.37
N LEU A 210 -3.50 3.93 3.72
CA LEU A 210 -4.04 5.27 3.83
C LEU A 210 -3.78 6.03 2.54
N ASN A 211 -4.77 6.81 2.11
CA ASN A 211 -4.62 7.77 1.04
C ASN A 211 -5.12 9.14 1.50
N SER A 212 -4.39 10.19 1.15
CA SER A 212 -4.79 11.58 1.37
C SER A 212 -4.82 12.32 0.03
N PRO A 213 -5.82 12.11 -0.85
CA PRO A 213 -5.84 12.67 -2.19
C PRO A 213 -6.08 14.18 -2.24
N THR A 214 -5.76 14.80 -3.39
CA THR A 214 -5.97 16.24 -3.63
C THR A 214 -7.40 16.64 -3.98
N ARG A 215 -8.29 15.66 -4.19
CA ARG A 215 -9.70 15.89 -4.56
C ARG A 215 -10.63 14.99 -3.76
N LEU A 216 -11.88 15.43 -3.64
CA LEU A 216 -12.96 14.58 -3.17
C LEU A 216 -13.25 13.50 -4.21
N TYR A 217 -13.80 12.37 -3.76
CA TYR A 217 -14.19 11.28 -4.65
C TYR A 217 -15.14 11.77 -5.76
N ASP A 218 -14.75 11.54 -7.00
CA ASP A 218 -15.58 11.74 -8.20
C ASP A 218 -15.46 10.51 -9.11
N PRO A 219 -16.53 9.73 -9.29
CA PRO A 219 -16.50 8.54 -10.15
C PRO A 219 -16.21 8.86 -11.62
N ASN A 220 -16.35 10.12 -12.07
CA ASN A 220 -15.99 10.51 -13.44
C ASN A 220 -14.49 10.79 -13.63
N ASP A 221 -13.78 11.01 -12.52
CA ASP A 221 -12.32 11.18 -12.50
C ASP A 221 -11.59 9.84 -12.44
N GLU A 222 -12.23 8.82 -11.88
CA GLU A 222 -11.71 7.46 -11.72
C GLU A 222 -11.80 6.65 -13.03
N GLY A 223 -10.74 5.88 -13.31
CA GLY A 223 -10.65 4.92 -14.39
C GLY A 223 -10.24 3.53 -13.91
N ARG A 224 -10.71 2.52 -14.63
CA ARG A 224 -10.29 1.12 -14.53
C ARG A 224 -9.94 0.65 -15.92
N ASP A 225 -8.65 0.72 -16.24
CA ASP A 225 -8.15 0.43 -17.57
C ASP A 225 -7.56 -0.98 -17.58
N PRO A 226 -8.10 -1.92 -18.38
CA PRO A 226 -7.57 -3.28 -18.43
C PRO A 226 -6.08 -3.33 -18.77
N PHE A 227 -5.31 -4.18 -18.09
CA PHE A 227 -3.85 -4.29 -18.32
C PHE A 227 -3.50 -4.52 -19.79
N ALA A 228 -4.29 -5.35 -20.48
CA ALA A 228 -4.11 -5.66 -21.88
C ALA A 228 -4.28 -4.45 -22.81
N ASP A 229 -5.18 -3.53 -22.46
CA ASP A 229 -5.46 -2.32 -23.26
C ASP A 229 -4.41 -1.23 -22.99
N VAL A 230 -3.93 -1.13 -21.75
CA VAL A 230 -2.88 -0.18 -21.35
C VAL A 230 -1.52 -0.57 -21.94
N GLY A 231 -1.21 -1.87 -21.98
CA GLY A 231 0.04 -2.37 -22.58
C GLY A 231 1.30 -2.01 -21.78
N ALA A 232 1.18 -1.78 -20.47
CA ALA A 232 2.32 -1.55 -19.59
C ALA A 232 3.26 -2.76 -19.60
N THR A 233 4.57 -2.53 -19.64
CA THR A 233 5.59 -3.59 -19.66
C THR A 233 6.63 -3.42 -18.56
N PHE A 234 7.23 -4.52 -18.13
CA PHE A 234 8.48 -4.49 -17.37
C PHE A 234 9.66 -4.04 -18.25
N ASP A 235 10.84 -3.85 -17.65
CA ASP A 235 12.06 -3.42 -18.34
C ASP A 235 12.53 -4.43 -19.42
N ASP A 236 12.08 -5.68 -19.37
CA ASP A 236 12.36 -6.73 -20.37
C ASP A 236 11.32 -6.82 -21.51
N HIS A 237 10.36 -5.88 -21.55
CA HIS A 237 9.23 -5.82 -22.47
C HIS A 237 8.13 -6.89 -22.27
N THR A 238 8.19 -7.68 -21.21
CA THR A 238 7.08 -8.56 -20.83
C THR A 238 5.90 -7.70 -20.34
N LEU A 239 4.66 -8.05 -20.74
CA LEU A 239 3.46 -7.35 -20.30
C LEU A 239 3.29 -7.46 -18.78
N PHE A 240 2.98 -6.34 -18.14
CA PHE A 240 2.66 -6.31 -16.72
C PHE A 240 1.37 -7.08 -16.44
N ASN A 241 1.44 -7.95 -15.44
CA ASN A 241 0.28 -8.48 -14.75
C ASN A 241 0.72 -8.99 -13.37
N TRP A 242 -0.26 -9.13 -12.48
CA TRP A 242 0.00 -9.59 -11.11
C TRP A 242 0.45 -11.05 -11.00
N GLU A 243 0.23 -11.89 -12.01
CA GLU A 243 0.74 -13.27 -12.00
C GLU A 243 2.26 -13.31 -12.16
N GLU A 244 2.82 -12.52 -13.08
CA GLU A 244 4.27 -12.37 -13.26
C GLU A 244 4.94 -11.78 -12.02
N VAL A 245 4.31 -10.78 -11.41
CA VAL A 245 4.77 -10.23 -10.11
C VAL A 245 4.83 -11.34 -9.04
N ARG A 246 3.77 -12.16 -8.92
CA ARG A 246 3.76 -13.27 -7.96
C ARG A 246 4.81 -14.33 -8.26
N LYS A 247 5.13 -14.58 -9.54
CA LYS A 247 6.22 -15.50 -9.93
C LYS A 247 7.56 -14.95 -9.44
N ALA A 248 7.84 -13.67 -9.69
CA ALA A 248 9.09 -13.02 -9.25
C ALA A 248 9.22 -12.92 -7.72
N LEU A 249 8.14 -12.76 -6.97
CA LEU A 249 8.18 -12.74 -5.50
C LEU A 249 8.45 -14.13 -4.88
N ARG A 250 8.28 -15.22 -5.65
CA ARG A 250 8.49 -16.61 -5.19
C ARG A 250 9.86 -17.18 -5.57
N SER A 251 10.57 -16.54 -6.50
CA SER A 251 11.89 -16.97 -7.01
C SER A 251 13.03 -16.46 -6.14
#